data_AF-A0A7C3JTE2-F1
#
_entry.id   AF-A0A7C3JTE2-F1
#
_cell.length_a   1.000
_cell.length_b   1.000
_cell.length_c   1.000
_cell.angle_alpha   90.00
_cell.angle_beta   90.00
_cell.angle_gamma   90.00
#
_symmetry.space_group_name_H-M   'P 1'
#
loop_
_entity.id
_entity.type
_entity.pdbx_description
1 polymer ?
#
loop_
_entity_poly.entity_id
_entity_poly.type
_entity_poly.pdbx_seq_one_letter_code
_entity_poly.pdbx_strand_id
1 'polypeptide(L)'
;TKRGKKKQMLTPMTFSLIHATDFADRTEHDIIPPLKAGAVVLADRYIFTAFARDVVRGVSPGWVRGLYEFAVKPTVSFYFRTPLEVAMKRILGGRDAIKYYEAGMDLGLSDDIEECFALFQGKIIEQYEKMVDEFGLVPIDATRSIEEQQAEVRRIVMQALEGTKKTRIRRWLDLASLAKDSRA
;
A
#
# COMPACT_ATOMS: atom_id res chain seq x y z
N THR A 1 -1.83 0.67 -20.68
CA THR A 1 -1.12 1.56 -19.72
C THR A 1 0.37 1.80 -19.99
N LYS A 2 1.09 0.97 -20.78
CA LYS A 2 2.52 1.24 -21.15
C LYS A 2 2.74 2.40 -22.14
N ARG A 3 1.80 2.71 -23.04
CA ARG A 3 1.94 3.77 -24.07
C ARG A 3 1.84 5.21 -23.52
N GLY A 4 1.00 5.48 -22.53
CA GLY A 4 0.85 6.83 -21.94
C GLY A 4 2.07 7.29 -21.13
N LYS A 5 2.74 6.35 -20.46
CA LYS A 5 3.98 6.59 -19.71
C LYS A 5 5.18 7.00 -20.60
N LYS A 6 5.18 6.64 -21.88
CA LYS A 6 6.30 6.90 -22.80
C LYS A 6 6.27 8.30 -23.44
N LYS A 7 5.21 9.09 -23.20
CA LYS A 7 5.01 10.44 -23.77
C LYS A 7 4.71 11.54 -22.74
N GLN A 8 4.87 11.27 -21.44
CA GLN A 8 4.50 12.21 -20.36
C GLN A 8 3.08 12.83 -20.50
N MET A 9 2.11 12.12 -21.09
CA MET A 9 0.82 12.73 -21.46
C MET A 9 -0.19 12.85 -20.31
N LEU A 10 0.12 12.32 -19.12
CA LEU A 10 -0.82 12.25 -18.01
C LEU A 10 -0.28 13.08 -16.84
N THR A 11 -1.10 14.01 -16.35
CA THR A 11 -0.78 14.79 -15.16
C THR A 11 -0.82 13.89 -13.91
N PRO A 12 -0.16 14.28 -12.80
CA PRO A 12 -0.28 13.58 -11.52
C PRO A 12 -1.73 13.33 -11.10
N MET A 13 -2.62 14.30 -11.33
CA MET A 13 -4.04 14.19 -11.03
C MET A 13 -4.73 13.11 -11.88
N THR A 14 -4.40 13.01 -13.18
CA THR A 14 -4.95 11.93 -14.03
C THR A 14 -4.45 10.56 -13.61
N PHE A 15 -3.18 10.43 -13.19
CA PHE A 15 -2.69 9.18 -12.61
C PHE A 15 -3.44 8.83 -11.32
N SER A 16 -3.63 9.81 -10.42
CA SER A 16 -4.38 9.63 -9.17
C SER A 16 -5.80 9.11 -9.44
N LEU A 17 -6.52 9.70 -10.41
CA LEU A 17 -7.86 9.22 -10.81
C LEU A 17 -7.84 7.79 -11.34
N ILE A 18 -6.90 7.44 -12.23
CA ILE A 18 -6.78 6.08 -12.77
C ILE A 18 -6.53 5.08 -11.63
N HIS A 19 -5.65 5.43 -10.69
CA HIS A 19 -5.37 4.59 -9.53
C HIS A 19 -6.56 4.48 -8.57
N ALA A 20 -7.32 5.55 -8.38
CA ALA A 20 -8.53 5.52 -7.55
C ALA A 20 -9.64 4.68 -8.21
N THR A 21 -9.82 4.77 -9.52
CA THR A 21 -10.80 3.93 -10.25
C THR A 21 -10.46 2.44 -10.14
N ASP A 22 -9.19 2.06 -10.37
CA ASP A 22 -8.73 0.68 -10.18
C ASP A 22 -8.95 0.20 -8.74
N PHE A 23 -8.66 1.07 -7.77
CA PHE A 23 -8.83 0.73 -6.36
C PHE A 23 -10.30 0.64 -5.92
N ALA A 24 -11.20 1.45 -6.51
CA ALA A 24 -12.64 1.35 -6.27
C ALA A 24 -13.19 -0.01 -6.73
N ASP A 25 -12.79 -0.47 -7.92
CA ASP A 25 -13.19 -1.78 -8.43
C ASP A 25 -12.73 -2.91 -7.50
N ARG A 26 -11.47 -2.88 -7.06
CA ARG A 26 -10.93 -3.86 -6.09
C ARG A 26 -11.60 -3.76 -4.73
N THR A 27 -12.04 -2.57 -4.33
CA THR A 27 -12.77 -2.39 -3.06
C THR A 27 -14.10 -3.12 -3.09
N GLU A 28 -14.86 -2.98 -4.18
CA GLU A 28 -16.16 -3.62 -4.35
C GLU A 28 -16.08 -5.14 -4.57
N HIS A 29 -15.05 -5.62 -5.27
CA HIS A 29 -14.96 -7.04 -5.65
C HIS A 29 -14.04 -7.88 -4.75
N ASP A 30 -12.93 -7.32 -4.26
CA ASP A 30 -11.90 -8.08 -3.55
C ASP A 30 -11.84 -7.79 -2.04
N ILE A 31 -12.28 -6.61 -1.59
CA ILE A 31 -12.16 -6.20 -0.18
C ILE A 31 -13.50 -6.38 0.54
N ILE A 32 -14.56 -5.74 0.08
CA ILE A 32 -15.86 -5.73 0.76
C ILE A 32 -16.47 -7.15 0.86
N PRO A 33 -16.50 -7.98 -0.19
CA PRO A 33 -17.19 -9.28 -0.11
C PRO A 33 -16.55 -10.25 0.90
N PRO A 34 -15.21 -10.44 0.92
CA PRO A 34 -14.58 -11.29 1.94
C PRO A 34 -14.75 -10.75 3.36
N LEU A 35 -14.68 -9.42 3.57
CA LEU A 35 -14.93 -8.82 4.89
C LEU A 35 -16.36 -9.09 5.37
N LYS A 36 -17.36 -8.96 4.49
CA LYS A 36 -18.76 -9.30 4.81
C LYS A 36 -18.95 -10.80 5.10
N ALA A 37 -18.16 -11.67 4.48
CA ALA A 37 -18.14 -13.10 4.77
C ALA A 37 -17.39 -13.47 6.07
N GLY A 38 -16.81 -12.48 6.78
CA GLY A 38 -16.05 -12.68 8.01
C GLY A 38 -14.61 -13.14 7.80
N ALA A 39 -14.06 -12.99 6.59
CA ALA A 39 -12.65 -13.23 6.32
C ALA A 39 -11.77 -12.05 6.78
N VAL A 40 -10.49 -12.33 7.00
CA VAL A 40 -9.47 -11.29 7.21
C VAL A 40 -8.83 -10.95 5.87
N VAL A 41 -8.85 -9.67 5.50
CA VAL A 41 -8.21 -9.16 4.29
C VAL A 41 -6.87 -8.54 4.65
N LEU A 42 -5.81 -8.98 3.99
CA LEU A 42 -4.47 -8.41 4.12
C LEU A 42 -4.13 -7.66 2.83
N ALA A 43 -3.80 -6.38 2.95
CA ALA A 43 -3.41 -5.55 1.82
C ALA A 43 -1.94 -5.14 1.96
N ASP A 44 -1.08 -5.62 1.05
CA ASP A 44 0.24 -5.04 0.85
C ASP A 44 0.09 -3.75 0.05
N ARG A 45 0.24 -2.63 0.75
CA ARG A 45 -0.14 -1.27 0.35
C ARG A 45 -1.65 -1.06 0.32
N TYR A 46 -2.03 0.18 0.63
CA TYR A 46 -3.41 0.65 0.68
C TYR A 46 -3.48 2.11 0.22
N ILE A 47 -4.57 2.82 0.50
CA ILE A 47 -4.78 4.21 0.09
C ILE A 47 -3.66 5.17 0.55
N PHE A 48 -3.00 4.88 1.67
CA PHE A 48 -1.87 5.68 2.18
C PHE A 48 -0.72 5.77 1.17
N THR A 49 -0.52 4.75 0.33
CA THR A 49 0.48 4.80 -0.73
C THR A 49 0.10 5.79 -1.82
N ALA A 50 -1.18 5.90 -2.17
CA ALA A 50 -1.65 6.93 -3.09
C ALA A 50 -1.51 8.32 -2.46
N PHE A 51 -1.87 8.48 -1.18
CA PHE A 51 -1.73 9.74 -0.45
C PHE A 51 -0.30 10.25 -0.50
N ALA A 52 0.68 9.43 -0.12
CA ALA A 52 2.08 9.84 -0.16
C ALA A 52 2.53 10.15 -1.59
N ARG A 53 2.27 9.26 -2.56
CA ARG A 53 2.79 9.39 -3.93
C ARG A 53 2.19 10.56 -4.69
N ASP A 54 0.91 10.82 -4.51
CA ASP A 54 0.21 11.85 -5.25
C ASP A 54 0.50 13.23 -4.65
N VAL A 55 0.59 13.32 -3.31
CA VAL A 55 0.98 14.56 -2.63
C VAL A 55 2.42 14.96 -2.96
N VAL A 56 3.36 14.02 -2.97
CA VAL A 56 4.75 14.31 -3.38
C VAL A 56 4.83 14.76 -4.83
N ARG A 57 3.87 14.35 -5.68
CA ARG A 57 3.71 14.81 -7.07
C ARG A 57 2.88 16.09 -7.22
N GLY A 58 2.58 16.78 -6.12
CA GLY A 58 1.92 18.08 -6.13
C GLY A 58 0.38 18.03 -6.17
N VAL A 59 -0.23 16.87 -5.99
CA VAL A 59 -1.70 16.79 -5.85
C VAL A 59 -2.08 17.28 -4.44
N SER A 60 -3.16 18.06 -4.34
CA SER A 60 -3.61 18.62 -3.05
C SER A 60 -3.91 17.51 -2.02
N PRO A 61 -3.33 17.57 -0.80
CA PRO A 61 -3.57 16.58 0.25
C PRO A 61 -5.05 16.35 0.54
N GLY A 62 -5.83 17.43 0.69
CA GLY A 62 -7.27 17.35 0.97
C GLY A 62 -8.06 16.74 -0.19
N TRP A 63 -7.66 17.04 -1.43
CA TRP A 63 -8.31 16.48 -2.61
C TRP A 63 -8.08 14.96 -2.72
N VAL A 64 -6.84 14.48 -2.52
CA VAL A 64 -6.55 13.03 -2.58
C VAL A 64 -7.27 12.28 -1.45
N ARG A 65 -7.39 12.87 -0.26
CA ARG A 65 -8.15 12.29 0.85
C ARG A 65 -9.64 12.15 0.48
N GLY A 66 -10.23 13.20 -0.09
CA GLY A 66 -11.60 13.18 -0.62
C GLY A 66 -11.81 12.14 -1.72
N LEU A 67 -10.83 11.99 -2.63
CA LEU A 67 -10.90 11.03 -3.73
C LEU A 67 -11.07 9.58 -3.24
N TYR A 68 -10.46 9.22 -2.11
CA TYR A 68 -10.46 7.86 -1.56
C TYR A 68 -11.44 7.66 -0.40
N GLU A 69 -12.40 8.56 -0.17
CA GLU A 69 -13.38 8.43 0.92
C GLU A 69 -14.22 7.14 0.86
N PHE A 70 -14.34 6.52 -0.32
CA PHE A 70 -15.02 5.24 -0.50
C PHE A 70 -14.25 4.04 0.10
N ALA A 71 -12.98 4.21 0.46
CA ALA A 71 -12.13 3.13 0.91
C ALA A 71 -12.57 2.58 2.27
N VAL A 72 -12.54 1.26 2.43
CA VAL A 72 -12.82 0.61 3.70
C VAL A 72 -11.74 0.98 4.72
N LYS A 73 -12.13 1.59 5.84
CA LYS A 73 -11.19 1.91 6.92
C LYS A 73 -10.57 0.62 7.47
N PRO A 74 -9.24 0.45 7.45
CA PRO A 74 -8.59 -0.74 8.00
C PRO A 74 -8.75 -0.80 9.52
N THR A 75 -8.90 -2.01 10.06
CA THR A 75 -8.89 -2.25 11.52
C THR A 75 -7.51 -1.94 12.12
N VAL A 76 -6.44 -2.34 11.42
CA VAL A 76 -5.05 -2.04 11.77
C VAL A 76 -4.29 -1.74 10.49
N SER A 77 -3.45 -0.72 10.51
CA SER A 77 -2.55 -0.36 9.41
C SER A 77 -1.13 -0.29 9.93
N PHE A 78 -0.19 -0.91 9.23
CA PHE A 78 1.22 -0.92 9.63
C PHE A 78 2.06 -0.05 8.71
N TYR A 79 2.94 0.76 9.30
CA TYR A 79 3.98 1.49 8.60
C TYR A 79 5.34 0.90 8.94
N PHE A 80 5.92 0.13 8.01
CA PHE A 80 7.25 -0.45 8.18
C PHE A 80 8.31 0.64 8.01
N ARG A 81 8.70 1.24 9.12
CA ARG A 81 9.58 2.40 9.21
C ARG A 81 11.03 1.97 9.10
N THR A 82 11.76 2.52 8.14
CA THR A 82 13.19 2.26 7.94
C THR A 82 13.87 3.58 7.57
N PRO A 83 15.05 3.89 8.12
CA PRO A 83 15.86 5.02 7.68
C PRO A 83 16.12 4.96 6.17
N LEU A 84 16.12 6.11 5.50
CA LEU A 84 16.28 6.20 4.04
C LEU A 84 17.55 5.49 3.58
N GLU A 85 18.67 5.71 4.28
CA GLU A 85 19.99 5.17 3.97
C GLU A 85 19.98 3.63 3.98
N VAL A 86 19.28 3.04 4.95
CA VAL A 86 19.13 1.58 5.06
C VAL A 86 18.26 1.05 3.92
N ALA A 87 17.17 1.74 3.59
CA ALA A 87 16.31 1.37 2.46
C ALA A 87 17.05 1.44 1.12
N MET A 88 17.82 2.51 0.90
CA MET A 88 18.67 2.70 -0.27
C MET A 88 19.68 1.56 -0.43
N LYS A 89 20.42 1.24 0.64
CA LYS A 89 21.41 0.15 0.63
C LYS A 89 20.80 -1.20 0.26
N ARG A 90 19.59 -1.51 0.76
CA ARG A 90 18.87 -2.76 0.44
C ARG A 90 18.43 -2.82 -1.02
N ILE A 91 18.00 -1.69 -1.60
CA ILE A 91 17.54 -1.62 -2.98
C ILE A 91 18.72 -1.73 -3.96
N LEU A 92 19.79 -0.97 -3.71
CA LEU A 92 21.00 -1.00 -4.54
C LEU A 92 21.72 -2.35 -4.45
N GLY A 93 21.65 -3.03 -3.29
CA GLY A 93 22.26 -4.35 -3.11
C GLY A 93 21.46 -5.54 -3.65
N GLY A 94 20.21 -5.35 -4.09
CA GLY A 94 19.29 -6.48 -4.33
C GLY A 94 18.35 -6.40 -5.53
N ARG A 95 18.30 -5.31 -6.31
CA ARG A 95 17.39 -5.17 -7.45
C ARG A 95 18.09 -4.99 -8.79
N ASP A 96 17.44 -5.47 -9.85
CA ASP A 96 17.59 -4.94 -11.21
C ASP A 96 17.25 -3.44 -11.24
N ALA A 97 17.88 -2.69 -12.16
CA ALA A 97 17.85 -1.23 -12.27
C ALA A 97 16.54 -0.53 -11.80
N ILE A 98 16.70 0.52 -10.98
CA ILE A 98 15.61 1.37 -10.49
C ILE A 98 14.79 1.90 -11.66
N LYS A 99 13.46 1.78 -11.62
CA LYS A 99 12.59 2.24 -12.71
C LYS A 99 12.34 3.74 -12.63
N TYR A 100 12.26 4.41 -13.78
CA TYR A 100 12.03 5.85 -13.93
C TYR A 100 11.00 6.47 -12.95
N TYR A 101 9.77 5.93 -12.90
CA TYR A 101 8.71 6.44 -12.01
C TYR A 101 8.89 6.03 -10.54
N GLU A 102 9.61 4.95 -10.27
CA GLU A 102 9.95 4.54 -8.91
C GLU A 102 11.03 5.46 -8.32
N ALA A 103 11.93 5.95 -9.18
CA ALA A 103 12.90 6.99 -8.89
C ALA A 103 12.30 8.40 -8.78
N GLY A 104 11.03 8.60 -9.16
CA GLY A 104 10.47 9.94 -9.17
C GLY A 104 11.12 10.86 -10.22
N MET A 105 11.74 10.28 -11.26
CA MET A 105 12.36 11.05 -12.35
C MET A 105 11.36 11.95 -13.07
N ASP A 106 10.07 11.63 -12.99
CA ASP A 106 8.98 12.46 -13.49
C ASP A 106 8.87 13.83 -12.79
N LEU A 107 9.50 13.99 -11.62
CA LEU A 107 9.52 15.23 -10.84
C LEU A 107 10.69 16.15 -11.17
N GLY A 108 11.68 15.68 -11.95
CA GLY A 108 12.86 16.47 -12.30
C GLY A 108 13.69 16.92 -11.09
N LEU A 109 13.76 16.10 -10.03
CA LEU A 109 14.48 16.44 -8.79
C LEU A 109 16.01 16.32 -8.94
N SER A 110 16.48 15.42 -9.80
CA SER A 110 17.88 15.24 -10.19
C SER A 110 17.92 14.50 -11.53
N ASP A 111 19.02 14.66 -12.27
CA ASP A 111 19.33 13.90 -13.48
C ASP A 111 19.94 12.53 -13.17
N ASP A 112 20.47 12.35 -11.95
CA ASP A 112 20.94 11.06 -11.46
C ASP A 112 19.77 10.24 -10.87
N ILE A 113 19.65 8.98 -11.31
CA ILE A 113 18.51 8.14 -10.95
C ILE A 113 18.51 7.73 -9.48
N GLU A 114 19.68 7.53 -8.88
CA GLU A 114 19.82 7.11 -7.49
C GLU A 114 19.56 8.28 -6.55
N GLU A 115 20.09 9.46 -6.88
CA GLU A 115 19.83 10.70 -6.16
C GLU A 115 18.35 11.09 -6.26
N CYS A 116 17.75 11.05 -7.47
CA CYS A 116 16.34 11.33 -7.64
C CYS A 116 15.47 10.36 -6.84
N PHE A 117 15.81 9.06 -6.86
CA PHE A 117 15.13 8.05 -6.06
C PHE A 117 15.25 8.35 -4.56
N ALA A 118 16.44 8.70 -4.07
CA ALA A 118 16.65 9.04 -2.66
C ALA A 118 15.80 10.26 -2.23
N LEU A 119 15.82 11.34 -3.01
CA LEU A 119 15.02 12.54 -2.76
C LEU A 119 13.52 12.23 -2.78
N PHE A 120 13.07 11.44 -3.74
CA PHE A 120 11.68 11.05 -3.86
C PHE A 120 11.24 10.17 -2.69
N GLN A 121 12.01 9.16 -2.31
CA GLN A 121 11.70 8.31 -1.15
C GLN A 121 11.73 9.09 0.17
N GLY A 122 12.66 10.05 0.33
CA GLY A 122 12.69 10.93 1.50
C GLY A 122 11.38 11.70 1.66
N LYS A 123 10.88 12.33 0.58
CA LYS A 123 9.58 13.01 0.59
C LYS A 123 8.41 12.06 0.88
N ILE A 124 8.46 10.82 0.40
CA ILE A 124 7.45 9.81 0.69
C ILE A 124 7.45 9.43 2.18
N ILE A 125 8.63 9.24 2.78
CA ILE A 125 8.79 8.98 4.22
C ILE A 125 8.16 10.12 5.02
N GLU A 126 8.46 11.39 4.69
CA GLU A 126 7.85 12.55 5.36
C GLU A 126 6.32 12.54 5.31
N GLN A 127 5.71 12.08 4.21
CA GLN A 127 4.25 11.93 4.14
C GLN A 127 3.75 10.80 5.03
N TYR A 128 4.45 9.66 5.08
CA TYR A 128 4.08 8.56 5.97
C TYR A 128 4.18 8.95 7.44
N GLU A 129 5.22 9.69 7.84
CA GLU A 129 5.36 10.21 9.19
C GLU A 129 4.16 11.08 9.60
N LYS A 130 3.70 11.97 8.72
CA LYS A 130 2.48 12.78 8.96
C LYS A 130 1.22 11.92 9.09
N MET A 131 1.16 10.83 8.33
CA MET A 131 0.02 9.91 8.34
C MET A 131 -0.03 9.00 9.57
N VAL A 132 1.07 8.87 10.34
CA VAL A 132 1.09 8.07 11.58
C VAL A 132 0.00 8.56 12.54
N ASP A 133 0.02 9.84 12.88
CA ASP A 133 -0.96 10.41 13.81
C ASP A 133 -2.32 10.63 13.13
N GLU A 134 -2.34 11.03 11.85
CA GLU A 134 -3.57 11.32 11.11
C GLU A 134 -4.47 10.08 10.97
N PHE A 135 -3.89 8.91 10.72
CA PHE A 135 -4.64 7.67 10.42
C PHE A 135 -4.38 6.55 11.44
N GLY A 136 -3.58 6.78 12.48
CA GLY A 136 -3.21 5.77 13.46
C GLY A 136 -2.40 4.63 12.85
N LEU A 137 -1.48 4.93 11.92
CA LEU A 137 -0.59 3.91 11.38
C LEU A 137 0.33 3.42 12.50
N VAL A 138 0.42 2.11 12.69
CA VAL A 138 1.31 1.53 13.70
C VAL A 138 2.72 1.40 13.10
N PRO A 139 3.70 2.19 13.56
CA PRO A 139 5.06 2.08 13.06
C PRO A 139 5.68 0.76 13.53
N ILE A 140 6.24 0.01 12.59
CA ILE A 140 7.03 -1.19 12.84
C ILE A 140 8.47 -0.86 12.45
N ASP A 141 9.40 -0.94 13.41
CA ASP A 141 10.82 -0.76 13.11
C ASP A 141 11.30 -1.91 12.22
N ALA A 142 11.55 -1.58 10.95
CA ALA A 142 11.98 -2.50 9.90
C ALA A 142 13.51 -2.59 9.74
N THR A 143 14.27 -2.07 10.71
CA THR A 143 15.70 -2.35 10.88
C THR A 143 15.97 -3.66 11.64
N ARG A 144 15.01 -4.10 12.47
CA ARG A 144 15.03 -5.39 13.20
C ARG A 144 14.94 -6.60 12.28
N SER A 145 15.15 -7.80 12.83
CA SER A 145 14.99 -9.05 12.09
C SER A 145 13.56 -9.27 11.61
N ILE A 146 13.38 -10.11 10.59
CA ILE A 146 12.04 -10.43 10.03
C ILE A 146 11.20 -11.13 11.10
N GLU A 147 11.83 -11.97 11.91
CA GLU A 147 11.21 -12.72 13.01
C GLU A 147 10.63 -11.79 14.07
N GLU A 148 11.40 -10.78 14.51
CA GLU A 148 10.95 -9.78 15.47
C GLU A 148 9.79 -8.94 14.94
N GLN A 149 9.91 -8.46 13.68
CA GLN A 149 8.85 -7.70 13.02
C GLN A 149 7.57 -8.54 12.92
N GLN A 150 7.68 -9.81 12.51
CA GLN A 150 6.52 -10.69 12.37
C GLN A 150 5.88 -10.99 13.74
N ALA A 151 6.68 -11.22 14.77
CA ALA A 151 6.19 -11.47 16.13
C ALA A 151 5.36 -10.28 16.64
N GLU A 152 5.84 -9.06 16.42
CA GLU A 152 5.12 -7.85 16.78
C GLU A 152 3.82 -7.66 15.99
N VAL A 153 3.87 -7.79 14.66
CA VAL A 153 2.68 -7.68 13.80
C VAL A 153 1.62 -8.70 14.22
N ARG A 154 2.03 -9.96 14.44
CA ARG A 154 1.11 -11.02 14.90
C ARG A 154 0.49 -10.70 16.24
N ARG A 155 1.28 -10.21 17.21
CA ARG A 155 0.77 -9.80 18.53
C ARG A 155 -0.34 -8.75 18.39
N ILE A 156 -0.10 -7.70 17.59
CA ILE A 156 -1.06 -6.62 17.38
C ILE A 156 -2.31 -7.10 16.65
N VAL A 157 -2.14 -7.90 15.58
CA VAL A 157 -3.27 -8.49 14.84
C VAL A 157 -4.10 -9.40 15.74
N MET A 158 -3.46 -10.23 16.57
CA MET A 158 -4.18 -11.12 17.49
C MET A 158 -5.01 -10.35 18.49
N GLN A 159 -4.48 -9.25 19.04
CA GLN A 159 -5.23 -8.33 19.92
C GLN A 159 -6.43 -7.71 19.20
N ALA A 160 -6.24 -7.25 17.95
CA ALA A 160 -7.32 -6.67 17.15
C ALA A 160 -8.40 -7.70 16.76
N LEU A 161 -8.08 -8.99 16.78
CA LEU A 161 -9.01 -10.09 16.50
C LEU A 161 -9.64 -10.69 17.76
N GLU A 162 -9.34 -10.19 18.96
CA GLU A 162 -9.96 -10.65 20.20
C GLU A 162 -11.49 -10.50 20.14
N GLY A 163 -12.22 -11.55 20.55
CA GLY A 163 -13.68 -11.57 20.51
C GLY A 163 -14.31 -11.82 19.13
N THR A 164 -13.52 -11.91 18.06
CA THR A 164 -14.06 -12.24 16.73
C THR A 164 -14.43 -13.72 16.62
N LYS A 165 -15.49 -14.03 15.86
CA LYS A 165 -15.93 -15.42 15.66
C LYS A 165 -14.86 -16.17 14.87
N LYS A 166 -14.30 -17.21 15.47
CA LYS A 166 -13.36 -18.10 14.78
C LYS A 166 -14.14 -19.02 13.86
N THR A 167 -14.12 -18.73 12.57
CA THR A 167 -14.56 -19.71 11.56
C THR A 167 -13.55 -20.85 11.56
N ARG A 168 -14.00 -22.07 11.92
CA ARG A 168 -13.20 -23.28 11.69
C ARG A 168 -13.03 -23.42 10.18
N ILE A 169 -11.87 -23.04 9.66
CA ILE A 169 -11.48 -23.36 8.29
C ILE A 169 -11.45 -24.88 8.22
N ARG A 170 -12.52 -25.49 7.67
CA ARG A 170 -12.42 -26.84 7.12
C ARG A 170 -11.37 -26.72 6.03
N ARG A 171 -10.28 -27.45 6.21
CA ARG A 171 -9.09 -27.57 5.35
C ARG A 171 -9.40 -27.13 3.91
N TRP A 172 -8.59 -26.21 3.37
CA TRP A 172 -8.56 -25.51 2.06
C TRP A 172 -9.09 -26.18 0.76
N LEU A 173 -9.74 -27.33 0.81
CA LEU A 173 -10.24 -28.13 -0.31
C LEU A 173 -11.66 -27.77 -0.80
N ASP A 174 -12.45 -26.97 -0.07
CA ASP A 174 -13.90 -26.86 -0.39
C ASP A 174 -14.37 -25.61 -1.13
N LEU A 175 -13.54 -24.60 -1.40
CA LEU A 175 -14.01 -23.45 -2.18
C LEU A 175 -14.21 -23.78 -3.67
N ALA A 176 -13.43 -24.72 -4.20
CA ALA A 176 -13.61 -25.21 -5.57
C ALA A 176 -14.76 -26.24 -5.68
N SER A 177 -15.12 -26.94 -4.60
CA SER A 177 -16.26 -27.87 -4.57
C SER A 177 -17.58 -27.13 -4.43
N LEU A 178 -17.65 -26.10 -3.58
CA LEU A 178 -18.84 -25.27 -3.39
C LEU A 178 -19.27 -24.52 -4.66
N ALA A 179 -18.33 -24.13 -5.53
CA ALA A 179 -18.63 -23.50 -6.81
C ALA A 179 -19.14 -24.48 -7.89
N LYS A 180 -18.94 -25.78 -7.69
CA LYS A 180 -19.41 -26.83 -8.60
C LYS A 180 -20.85 -27.24 -8.31
N ASP A 181 -21.25 -27.23 -7.04
CA ASP A 181 -22.59 -27.66 -6.60
C ASP A 181 -23.68 -26.60 -6.85
N SER A 182 -23.32 -25.35 -7.16
CA SER A 182 -24.27 -24.30 -7.55
C SER A 182 -24.62 -24.29 -9.05
N ARG A 183 -24.19 -25.31 -9.81
CA ARG A 183 -24.50 -25.48 -11.25
C ARG A 183 -25.23 -26.79 -11.58
N ALA A 184 -25.85 -27.43 -10.59
CA ALA A 184 -26.71 -28.60 -10.78
C ALA A 184 -28.19 -28.22 -10.58
#